data_AF-A0A7K0P2X7-F1
#
_entry.id   AF-A0A7K0P2X7-F1
#
_cell.length_a   1.000
_cell.length_b   1.000
_cell.length_c   1.000
_cell.angle_alpha   90.00
_cell.angle_beta   90.00
_cell.angle_gamma   90.00
#
_symmetry.space_group_name_H-M   'P 1'
#
loop_
_entity.id
_entity.type
_entity.pdbx_description
1 polymer ?
#
loop_
_entity_poly.entity_id
_entity_poly.type
_entity_poly.pdbx_seq_one_letter_code
_entity_poly.pdbx_strand_id
1 'polypeptide(L)'
;MWHVTLTVAGDAVTVPDIRAALERLSDEHPFLLAGRYAVNRAEVRYWDEAADASSAVDLAARLWAEHRVSAGLPDWEVVGVEVIDQHTFHRRGKAAHGQPGLVAAGRILPF
;
A
#
# COMPACT_ATOMS: atom_id res chain seq x y z
N MET A 1 10.41 9.96 8.74
CA MET A 1 9.65 9.37 7.63
C MET A 1 9.39 7.91 7.95
N TRP A 2 8.14 7.49 7.82
CA TRP A 2 7.63 6.16 8.13
C TRP A 2 7.36 5.40 6.85
N HIS A 3 7.82 4.17 6.73
CA HIS A 3 7.37 3.30 5.65
C HIS A 3 6.08 2.63 6.09
N VAL A 4 5.02 2.82 5.32
CA VAL A 4 3.69 2.26 5.57
C VAL A 4 3.41 1.17 4.55
N THR A 5 2.95 0.00 5.03
CA THR A 5 2.30 -1.02 4.21
C THR A 5 0.86 -1.16 4.67
N LEU A 6 -0.08 -0.70 3.85
CA LEU A 6 -1.51 -0.89 4.05
C LEU A 6 -1.95 -2.15 3.33
N THR A 7 -2.63 -3.05 4.04
CA THR A 7 -3.16 -4.30 3.47
C THR A 7 -4.67 -4.30 3.54
N VAL A 8 -5.30 -4.57 2.40
CA VAL A 8 -6.77 -4.58 2.24
C VAL A 8 -7.23 -5.90 1.64
N ALA A 9 -8.42 -6.36 2.01
CA ALA A 9 -9.00 -7.58 1.47
C ALA A 9 -10.53 -7.55 1.51
N GLY A 10 -11.14 -8.35 0.63
CA GLY A 10 -12.59 -8.50 0.57
C GLY A 10 -13.00 -9.44 -0.56
N ASP A 11 -14.17 -9.22 -1.13
CA ASP A 11 -14.71 -10.06 -2.20
C ASP A 11 -13.86 -10.03 -3.47
N ALA A 12 -13.85 -11.15 -4.19
CA ALA A 12 -13.05 -11.27 -5.40
C ALA A 12 -13.55 -10.32 -6.51
N VAL A 13 -12.62 -9.60 -7.14
CA VAL A 13 -12.83 -8.76 -8.32
C VAL A 13 -11.94 -9.20 -9.47
N THR A 14 -12.19 -8.67 -10.66
CA THR A 14 -11.36 -9.00 -11.82
C THR A 14 -9.99 -8.33 -11.72
N VAL A 15 -8.96 -9.00 -12.23
CA VAL A 15 -7.58 -8.47 -12.29
C VAL A 15 -7.50 -7.11 -13.01
N PRO A 16 -8.15 -6.90 -14.16
CA PRO A 16 -8.17 -5.59 -14.81
C PRO A 16 -8.76 -4.48 -13.95
N ASP A 17 -9.85 -4.74 -13.23
CA ASP A 17 -10.55 -3.73 -12.44
C ASP A 17 -9.70 -3.27 -11.25
N ILE A 18 -9.15 -4.21 -10.47
CA ILE A 18 -8.30 -3.86 -9.32
C ILE A 18 -7.01 -3.15 -9.77
N ARG A 19 -6.42 -3.59 -10.88
CA ARG A 19 -5.24 -2.94 -11.43
C ARG A 19 -5.52 -1.49 -11.80
N ALA A 20 -6.58 -1.24 -12.58
CA ALA A 20 -6.94 0.11 -13.00
C ALA A 20 -7.30 1.01 -11.81
N ALA A 21 -7.96 0.46 -10.77
CA ALA A 21 -8.28 1.21 -9.56
C ALA A 21 -7.03 1.59 -8.76
N LEU A 22 -6.06 0.68 -8.62
CA LEU A 22 -4.78 0.97 -7.96
C LEU A 22 -3.90 1.94 -8.76
N GLU A 23 -3.94 1.87 -10.10
CA GLU A 23 -3.27 2.84 -10.97
C GLU A 23 -3.88 4.24 -10.77
N ARG A 24 -5.22 4.38 -10.72
CA ARG A 24 -5.88 5.66 -10.40
C ARG A 24 -5.53 6.18 -9.01
N LEU A 25 -5.52 5.31 -7.99
CA LEU A 25 -5.08 5.69 -6.65
C LEU A 25 -3.65 6.25 -6.67
N SER A 26 -2.75 5.64 -7.45
CA SER A 26 -1.38 6.11 -7.64
C SER A 26 -1.29 7.47 -8.33
N ASP A 27 -2.18 7.75 -9.27
CA ASP A 27 -2.25 9.04 -9.96
C ASP A 27 -2.81 10.15 -9.05
N GLU A 28 -3.82 9.83 -8.22
CA GLU A 28 -4.40 10.75 -7.24
C GLU A 28 -3.43 11.09 -6.10
N HIS A 29 -2.58 10.12 -5.73
CA HIS A 29 -1.63 10.23 -4.61
C HIS A 29 -0.20 9.94 -5.05
N PRO A 30 0.50 10.94 -5.60
CA PRO A 30 1.83 10.77 -6.18
C PRO A 30 2.96 10.44 -5.17
N PHE A 31 2.63 10.08 -3.92
CA PHE A 31 3.58 9.52 -2.94
C PHE A 31 3.64 7.98 -2.94
N LEU A 32 2.80 7.31 -3.74
CA LEU A 32 2.75 5.86 -3.78
C LEU A 32 4.06 5.25 -4.29
N LEU A 33 4.72 4.49 -3.41
CA LEU A 33 5.95 3.78 -3.75
C LEU A 33 5.67 2.52 -4.55
N ALA A 34 4.65 1.75 -4.20
CA ALA A 34 4.38 0.47 -4.85
C ALA A 34 3.03 -0.09 -4.42
N GLY A 35 2.47 -0.97 -5.25
CA GLY A 35 1.31 -1.78 -4.88
C GLY A 35 1.49 -3.23 -5.31
N ARG A 36 0.92 -4.16 -4.54
CA ARG A 36 0.72 -5.55 -4.94
C ARG A 36 -0.75 -5.90 -4.90
N TYR A 37 -1.22 -6.74 -5.81
CA TYR A 37 -2.63 -7.12 -5.83
C TYR A 37 -2.86 -8.57 -6.26
N ALA A 38 -3.97 -9.11 -5.78
CA ALA A 38 -4.59 -10.35 -6.19
C ALA A 38 -6.09 -10.09 -6.33
N VAL A 39 -6.84 -11.10 -6.76
CA VAL A 39 -8.29 -10.97 -6.99
C VAL A 39 -9.07 -10.54 -5.75
N ASN A 40 -8.57 -10.74 -4.54
CA ASN A 40 -9.29 -10.48 -3.28
C ASN A 40 -8.47 -9.73 -2.22
N ARG A 41 -7.30 -9.19 -2.61
CA ARG A 41 -6.35 -8.55 -1.70
C ARG A 41 -5.47 -7.56 -2.43
N ALA A 42 -5.10 -6.49 -1.76
CA ALA A 42 -4.01 -5.62 -2.19
C ALA A 42 -3.13 -5.18 -1.01
N GLU A 43 -1.87 -4.88 -1.33
CA GLU A 43 -0.95 -4.15 -0.49
C GLU A 43 -0.59 -2.85 -1.17
N VAL A 44 -0.62 -1.75 -0.42
CA VAL A 44 -0.28 -0.41 -0.87
C VAL A 44 0.85 0.10 0.02
N ARG A 45 1.93 0.60 -0.59
CA ARG A 45 3.16 1.00 0.13
C ARG A 45 3.56 2.42 -0.20
N TYR A 46 3.94 3.17 0.83
CA TYR A 46 4.37 4.56 0.68
C TYR A 46 5.20 5.05 1.87
N TRP A 47 5.77 6.25 1.73
CA TRP A 47 6.45 6.96 2.81
C TRP A 47 5.55 8.06 3.36
N ASP A 48 5.46 8.15 4.68
CA ASP A 48 4.64 9.11 5.41
C ASP A 48 5.51 10.00 6.32
N GLU A 49 5.14 11.28 6.45
CA GLU A 49 5.82 12.27 7.28
C GLU A 49 5.13 12.51 8.64
N ALA A 50 4.17 11.67 9.01
CA ALA A 50 3.47 11.73 10.29
C ALA A 50 4.41 11.91 11.50
N ALA A 51 3.91 12.62 12.50
CA ALA A 51 4.68 12.94 13.72
C ALA A 51 5.17 11.68 14.45
N ASP A 52 4.34 10.63 14.48
CA ASP A 52 4.64 9.35 15.10
C ASP A 52 3.98 8.18 14.35
N ALA A 53 4.32 6.95 14.76
CA ALA A 53 3.82 5.74 14.14
C ALA A 53 2.29 5.57 14.28
N SER A 54 1.71 6.02 15.40
CA SER A 54 0.26 5.92 15.61
C SER A 54 -0.49 6.83 14.63
N SER A 55 0.01 8.05 14.45
CA SER A 55 -0.51 9.01 13.48
C SER A 55 -0.41 8.47 12.06
N ALA A 56 0.68 7.79 11.70
CA ALA A 56 0.81 7.15 10.39
C ALA A 56 -0.23 6.03 10.18
N VAL A 57 -0.56 5.24 11.22
CA VAL A 57 -1.62 4.22 11.14
C VAL A 57 -2.98 4.88 10.87
N ASP A 58 -3.30 5.93 11.63
CA ASP A 58 -4.58 6.65 11.48
C ASP A 58 -4.72 7.26 10.09
N LEU A 59 -3.66 7.87 9.57
CA LEU A 59 -3.63 8.43 8.22
C LEU A 59 -3.79 7.35 7.15
N ALA A 60 -3.12 6.19 7.30
CA ALA A 60 -3.24 5.08 6.36
C ALA A 60 -4.68 4.55 6.24
N ALA A 61 -5.35 4.37 7.37
CA ALA A 61 -6.73 3.92 7.40
C ALA A 61 -7.69 4.94 6.75
N ARG A 62 -7.48 6.23 7.00
CA ARG A 62 -8.28 7.32 6.42
C ARG A 62 -8.10 7.45 4.91
N LEU A 63 -6.86 7.41 4.43
CA LEU A 63 -6.52 7.49 3.01
C LEU A 63 -7.30 6.45 2.20
N TRP A 64 -7.35 5.20 2.68
CA TRP A 64 -8.15 4.18 2.01
C TRP A 64 -9.63 4.54 1.97
N ALA A 65 -10.21 4.91 3.11
CA ALA A 65 -11.63 5.25 3.21
C ALA A 65 -12.00 6.45 2.32
N GLU A 66 -11.15 7.47 2.27
CA GLU A 66 -11.35 8.71 1.52
C GLU A 66 -11.25 8.49 0.01
N HIS A 67 -10.31 7.66 -0.45
CA HIS A 67 -10.02 7.47 -1.87
C HIS A 67 -10.63 6.23 -2.50
N ARG A 68 -11.27 5.37 -1.71
CA ARG A 68 -11.93 4.16 -2.22
C ARG A 68 -12.91 4.48 -3.35
N VAL A 69 -13.73 5.50 -3.15
CA VAL A 69 -14.77 5.88 -4.11
C VAL A 69 -14.19 6.60 -5.32
N SER A 70 -13.26 7.55 -5.13
CA SER A 70 -12.66 8.31 -6.23
C SER A 70 -11.84 7.43 -7.18
N ALA A 71 -11.02 6.53 -6.64
CA ALA A 71 -10.21 5.61 -7.41
C ALA A 71 -11.00 4.41 -7.97
N GLY A 72 -12.28 4.23 -7.59
CA GLY A 72 -13.09 3.08 -7.97
C GLY A 72 -12.56 1.76 -7.40
N LEU A 73 -12.03 1.80 -6.18
CA LEU A 73 -11.54 0.64 -5.46
C LEU A 73 -12.73 -0.19 -4.95
N PRO A 74 -12.58 -1.52 -4.86
CA PRO A 74 -13.61 -2.38 -4.29
C PRO A 74 -13.88 -2.05 -2.83
N ASP A 75 -15.03 -2.50 -2.31
CA ASP A 75 -15.43 -2.36 -0.91
C ASP A 75 -14.64 -3.32 0.01
N TRP A 76 -13.32 -3.27 -0.11
CA TRP A 76 -12.39 -4.06 0.68
C TRP A 76 -12.06 -3.34 1.97
N GLU A 77 -11.96 -4.16 3.02
CA GLU A 77 -11.65 -3.70 4.37
C GLU A 77 -10.15 -3.63 4.59
N VAL A 78 -9.73 -2.70 5.45
CA VAL A 78 -8.36 -2.66 5.95
C VAL A 78 -8.16 -3.84 6.90
N VAL A 79 -7.30 -4.78 6.51
CA VAL A 79 -7.01 -6.00 7.29
C VAL A 79 -5.62 -6.00 7.92
N GLY A 80 -4.80 -4.98 7.64
CA GLY A 80 -3.50 -4.81 8.27
C GLY A 80 -2.83 -3.49 7.93
N VAL A 81 -2.10 -2.93 8.89
CA VAL A 81 -1.24 -1.77 8.70
C VAL A 81 0.11 -2.07 9.36
N GLU A 82 1.19 -1.99 8.57
CA GLU A 82 2.55 -2.04 9.10
C GLU A 82 3.17 -0.65 8.97
N VAL A 83 3.69 -0.12 10.08
CA VAL A 83 4.42 1.14 10.13
C VAL A 83 5.79 0.90 10.72
N ILE A 84 6.83 1.22 9.96
CA ILE A 84 8.22 1.06 10.40
C ILE A 84 9.05 2.30 10.11
N ASP A 85 9.98 2.60 11.00
CA ASP A 85 10.93 3.70 10.81
C ASP A 85 11.90 3.42 9.66
N GLN A 86 12.46 4.47 9.08
CA GLN A 86 13.37 4.39 7.94
C GLN A 86 14.60 3.50 8.21
N HIS A 87 15.16 3.53 9.42
CA HIS A 87 16.32 2.71 9.77
C HIS A 87 15.95 1.21 9.85
N THR A 88 14.79 0.88 10.40
CA THR A 88 14.24 -0.48 10.39
C THR A 88 13.92 -0.97 8.99
N PHE A 89 13.35 -0.14 8.12
CA PHE A 89 13.11 -0.46 6.71
C PHE A 89 14.43 -0.82 5.99
N HIS A 90 15.44 0.05 6.08
CA HIS A 90 16.75 -0.19 5.45
C HIS A 90 17.44 -1.44 5.98
N ARG A 91 17.35 -1.71 7.30
CA ARG A 91 17.91 -2.91 7.92
C ARG A 91 17.24 -4.18 7.36
N ARG A 92 15.91 -4.20 7.23
CA ARG A 92 15.17 -5.33 6.64
C ARG A 92 15.49 -5.50 5.16
N GLY A 93 15.58 -4.42 4.40
CA GLY A 93 15.98 -4.47 2.98
C GLY A 93 17.38 -5.06 2.79
N LYS A 94 18.33 -4.72 3.66
CA LYS A 94 19.67 -5.32 3.67
C LYS A 94 19.65 -6.81 4.03
N ALA A 95 18.83 -7.22 5.01
CA ALA A 95 18.68 -8.63 5.36
C ALA A 95 17.99 -9.46 4.26
N ALA A 96 17.13 -8.84 3.45
CA ALA A 96 16.33 -9.49 2.42
C ALA A 96 17.05 -9.73 1.07
N HIS A 97 18.39 -9.61 0.98
CA HIS A 97 19.18 -9.91 -0.24
C HIS A 97 19.11 -11.40 -0.71
N GLY A 98 18.09 -12.17 -0.30
CA GLY A 98 17.74 -13.50 -0.80
C GLY A 98 16.24 -13.71 -1.09
N GLN A 99 15.36 -12.71 -0.94
CA GLN A 99 13.94 -12.80 -1.34
C GLN A 99 13.47 -11.49 -1.99
N PRO A 100 12.61 -11.53 -3.02
CA PRO A 100 12.20 -10.34 -3.77
C PRO A 100 11.23 -9.49 -2.94
N GLY A 101 11.78 -8.66 -2.04
CA GLY A 101 11.06 -7.76 -1.17
C GLY A 101 11.22 -6.27 -1.49
N LEU A 102 11.85 -5.92 -2.62
CA LEU A 102 11.89 -4.56 -3.14
C LEU A 102 11.01 -4.52 -4.38
N VAL A 103 9.71 -4.27 -4.18
CA VAL A 103 8.87 -3.81 -5.28
C VAL A 103 9.49 -2.49 -5.73
N ALA A 104 10.02 -2.46 -6.97
CA ALA A 104 10.65 -1.27 -7.51
C ALA A 104 9.65 -0.11 -7.44
N ALA A 105 10.14 1.05 -6.98
CA ALA A 105 9.32 2.24 -6.80
C ALA A 105 8.48 2.55 -8.06
N GLY A 106 7.22 2.91 -7.87
CA GLY A 106 6.23 3.24 -8.90
C GLY A 106 5.54 2.07 -9.59
N ARG A 107 5.61 0.83 -9.10
CA ARG A 107 4.98 -0.33 -9.77
C ARG A 107 3.83 -0.97 -8.99
N ILE A 108 2.72 -1.17 -9.69
CA ILE A 108 1.58 -2.00 -9.28
C ILE A 108 1.78 -3.40 -9.90
N LEU A 109 2.06 -4.42 -9.09
CA LEU A 109 2.39 -5.77 -9.55
C LEU A 109 1.40 -6.81 -8.99
N PRO A 110 1.17 -7.93 -9.67
CA PRO A 110 0.48 -9.05 -9.03
C PRO A 110 1.31 -9.60 -7.84
N PHE A 111 0.63 -10.24 -6.87
CA PHE A 111 1.31 -11.04 -5.83
C PHE A 111 2.12 -12.20 -6.40
#